data_AF-A0A6N4R101-F1
#
_entry.id   AF-A0A6N4R101-F1
#
_cell.length_a   1.000
_cell.length_b   1.000
_cell.length_c   1.000
_cell.angle_alpha   90.00
_cell.angle_beta   90.00
_cell.angle_gamma   90.00
#
_symmetry.space_group_name_H-M   'P 1'
#
loop_
_entity.id
_entity.type
_entity.pdbx_description
1 polymer ?
#
loop_
_entity_poly.entity_id
_entity_poly.type
_entity_poly.pdbx_seq_one_letter_code
_entity_poly.pdbx_strand_id
1 'polypeptide(L)'
;MDVIYYASLFCSFAVLFLGIYVFRVGEKRHPKIKPNFLALTFALALWLFGSGIRNLIPIDLIGVAPNWILTAVIPVPFLLKELTQCLLAKGNLKSKQFQILEFSFLGYLIIAGLSSNLIETDKQNISVFRPLFSYHLLIAYSIFYVGISIYWMLYEAIRSKGIVRVRSSLLVLGTLSGFLITILFVYILPLFGIFKGYLSSLGILAWVLFWAIAIVQYDAFETRAIILRSRFLAKREIPLLSRISFRPVLVLHSILDPLDYRLQLRNSRVEVVNYIMQYHMALLKESDMKYRTQIRRITSFIERYMK
;
A
#
# COMPACT_ATOMS: atom_id res chain seq x y z
N MET A 1 15.21 11.10 24.19
CA MET A 1 14.12 10.16 23.83
C MET A 1 13.16 10.76 22.82
N ASP A 2 13.26 12.05 22.51
CA ASP A 2 12.20 12.83 21.86
C ASP A 2 12.05 12.56 20.37
N VAL A 3 13.18 12.34 19.68
CA VAL A 3 13.24 12.00 18.24
C VAL A 3 12.42 10.75 17.90
N ILE A 4 12.29 9.82 18.85
CA ILE A 4 11.62 8.54 18.66
C ILE A 4 10.09 8.69 18.63
N TYR A 5 9.52 9.58 19.45
CA TYR A 5 8.09 9.87 19.42
C TYR A 5 7.67 10.49 18.10
N TYR A 6 8.47 11.44 17.62
CA TYR A 6 8.21 12.13 16.36
C TYR A 6 8.22 11.16 15.18
N ALA A 7 9.07 10.12 15.21
CA ALA A 7 9.08 9.10 14.17
C ALA A 7 7.76 8.31 14.11
N SER A 8 7.26 7.78 15.24
CA SER A 8 6.00 7.02 15.25
C SER A 8 4.79 7.89 14.91
N LEU A 9 4.75 9.14 15.39
CA LEU A 9 3.70 10.10 15.03
C LEU A 9 3.74 10.47 13.55
N PHE A 10 4.93 10.78 13.02
CA PHE A 10 5.11 11.05 11.60
C PHE A 10 4.66 9.86 10.74
N CYS A 11 5.09 8.64 11.09
CA CYS A 11 4.67 7.42 10.39
C CYS A 11 3.15 7.24 10.45
N SER A 12 2.50 7.50 11.59
CA SER A 12 1.04 7.44 11.72
C SER A 12 0.34 8.40 10.75
N PHE A 13 0.72 9.68 10.76
CA PHE A 13 0.15 10.68 9.85
C PHE A 13 0.44 10.36 8.38
N ALA A 14 1.65 9.90 8.06
CA ALA A 14 2.02 9.52 6.70
C ALA A 14 1.22 8.31 6.20
N VAL A 15 1.04 7.28 7.03
CA VAL A 15 0.21 6.09 6.72
C VAL A 15 -1.24 6.50 6.47
N LEU A 16 -1.80 7.35 7.33
CA LEU A 16 -3.17 7.84 7.16
C LEU A 16 -3.32 8.70 5.90
N PHE A 17 -2.36 9.59 5.63
CA PHE A 17 -2.32 10.42 4.43
C PHE A 17 -2.29 9.55 3.17
N LEU A 18 -1.45 8.50 3.13
CA LEU A 18 -1.41 7.54 2.02
C LEU A 18 -2.76 6.83 1.84
N GLY A 19 -3.39 6.42 2.92
CA GLY A 19 -4.74 5.85 2.91
C GLY A 19 -5.78 6.77 2.23
N ILE A 20 -5.85 8.02 2.70
CA ILE A 20 -6.76 9.05 2.17
C ILE A 20 -6.42 9.36 0.70
N TYR A 21 -5.14 9.45 0.37
CA TYR A 21 -4.67 9.71 -0.99
C TYR A 21 -5.13 8.60 -1.96
N VAL A 22 -4.90 7.33 -1.61
CA VAL A 22 -5.35 6.19 -2.43
C VAL A 22 -6.87 6.12 -2.52
N PHE A 23 -7.59 6.46 -1.44
CA PHE A 23 -9.05 6.53 -1.47
C PHE A 23 -9.55 7.55 -2.49
N ARG A 24 -8.97 8.76 -2.52
CA ARG A 24 -9.34 9.83 -3.47
C ARG A 24 -8.93 9.49 -4.90
N VAL A 25 -7.69 9.05 -5.09
CA VAL A 25 -7.02 9.03 -6.41
C VAL A 25 -6.95 7.63 -7.04
N GLY A 26 -7.05 6.56 -6.25
CA GLY A 26 -6.93 5.19 -6.76
C GLY A 26 -7.96 4.85 -7.85
N GLU A 27 -7.63 3.89 -8.71
CA GLU A 27 -8.51 3.49 -9.80
C GLU A 27 -9.65 2.56 -9.38
N LYS A 28 -10.74 2.56 -10.15
CA LYS A 28 -12.03 1.92 -9.84
C LYS A 28 -12.14 0.49 -10.40
N ARG A 29 -11.17 -0.41 -10.17
CA ARG A 29 -11.34 -1.81 -10.64
C ARG A 29 -12.36 -2.58 -9.81
N HIS A 30 -12.31 -2.43 -8.48
CA HIS A 30 -13.24 -3.10 -7.56
C HIS A 30 -13.67 -2.13 -6.45
N PRO A 31 -14.99 -1.97 -6.19
CA PRO A 31 -15.49 -0.92 -5.29
C PRO A 31 -14.99 -1.07 -3.85
N LYS A 32 -14.59 -2.29 -3.45
CA LYS A 32 -14.11 -2.58 -2.09
C LYS A 32 -12.63 -2.28 -1.85
N ILE A 33 -11.79 -2.10 -2.88
CA ILE A 33 -10.33 -1.90 -2.70
C ILE A 33 -10.04 -0.62 -1.90
N LYS A 34 -10.64 0.50 -2.32
CA LYS A 34 -10.45 1.80 -1.69
C LYS A 34 -10.88 1.82 -0.21
N PRO A 35 -12.13 1.46 0.15
CA PRO A 35 -12.54 1.49 1.55
C PRO A 35 -11.77 0.47 2.40
N ASN A 36 -11.43 -0.71 1.88
CA ASN A 36 -10.66 -1.70 2.64
C ASN A 36 -9.22 -1.20 2.89
N PHE A 37 -8.58 -0.56 1.91
CA PHE A 37 -7.25 0.02 2.10
C PHE A 37 -7.28 1.22 3.06
N LEU A 38 -8.31 2.07 3.00
CA LEU A 38 -8.49 3.16 3.96
C LEU A 38 -8.71 2.61 5.38
N ALA A 39 -9.54 1.58 5.55
CA ALA A 39 -9.75 0.94 6.84
C ALA A 39 -8.46 0.32 7.40
N LEU A 40 -7.68 -0.36 6.54
CA LEU A 40 -6.39 -0.95 6.91
C LEU A 40 -5.40 0.12 7.38
N THR A 41 -5.24 1.20 6.61
CA THR A 41 -4.35 2.31 6.95
C THR A 41 -4.82 3.08 8.17
N PHE A 42 -6.13 3.22 8.38
CA PHE A 42 -6.68 3.83 9.58
C PHE A 42 -6.37 3.01 10.84
N ALA A 43 -6.57 1.69 10.80
CA ALA A 43 -6.25 0.79 11.92
C ALA A 43 -4.75 0.84 12.26
N LEU A 44 -3.88 0.78 11.24
CA LEU A 44 -2.43 0.91 11.40
C LEU A 44 -2.03 2.28 11.95
N ALA A 45 -2.60 3.36 11.43
CA ALA A 45 -2.32 4.72 11.89
C ALA A 45 -2.74 4.93 13.34
N LEU A 46 -3.90 4.39 13.75
CA LEU A 46 -4.38 4.48 15.13
C LEU A 46 -3.44 3.75 16.10
N TRP A 47 -3.00 2.54 15.72
CA TRP A 47 -2.01 1.80 16.50
C TRP A 47 -0.68 2.56 16.63
N LEU A 48 -0.16 3.10 15.52
CA LEU A 48 1.08 3.88 15.51
C LEU A 48 0.98 5.19 16.29
N PHE A 49 -0.16 5.87 16.20
CA PHE A 49 -0.44 7.08 16.94
C PHE A 49 -0.42 6.78 18.44
N GLY A 50 -1.16 5.75 18.87
CA GLY A 50 -1.19 5.27 20.24
C GLY A 50 0.21 4.93 20.75
N SER A 51 1.01 4.24 19.93
CA SER A 51 2.41 3.93 20.26
C SER A 51 3.26 5.19 20.43
N GLY A 52 3.05 6.22 19.60
CA GLY A 52 3.77 7.49 19.66
C GLY A 52 3.43 8.34 20.88
N ILE A 53 2.17 8.36 21.31
CA ILE A 53 1.74 9.14 22.49
C ILE A 53 1.81 8.36 23.81
N ARG A 54 2.23 7.09 23.79
CA ARG A 54 2.13 6.21 24.96
C ARG A 54 2.79 6.75 26.23
N ASN A 55 3.88 7.51 26.09
CA ASN A 55 4.61 8.07 27.24
C ASN A 55 3.99 9.36 27.79
N LEU A 56 2.95 9.88 27.13
CA LEU A 56 2.11 10.99 27.62
C LEU A 56 0.90 10.47 28.41
N ILE A 57 0.73 9.15 28.50
CA ILE A 57 -0.42 8.53 29.16
C ILE A 57 -0.23 8.67 30.69
N PRO A 58 -1.26 9.13 31.43
CA PRO A 58 -1.22 9.21 32.89
C PRO A 58 -0.89 7.87 33.54
N ILE A 59 -0.22 7.93 34.70
CA ILE A 59 0.22 6.74 35.44
C ILE A 59 -0.96 5.82 35.78
N ASP A 60 -2.12 6.40 36.08
CA ASP A 60 -3.36 5.67 36.41
C ASP A 60 -3.86 4.78 35.27
N LEU A 61 -3.48 5.08 34.02
CA LEU A 61 -3.92 4.36 32.83
C LEU A 61 -2.85 3.42 32.25
N ILE A 62 -1.67 3.29 32.89
CA ILE A 62 -0.55 2.47 32.40
C ILE A 62 -0.94 0.99 32.24
N GLY A 63 -1.80 0.46 33.10
CA GLY A 63 -2.26 -0.93 33.03
C GLY A 63 -3.21 -1.23 31.86
N VAL A 64 -3.95 -0.22 31.40
CA VAL A 64 -5.10 -0.39 30.49
C VAL A 64 -4.81 0.14 29.10
N ALA A 65 -4.21 1.33 29.00
CA ALA A 65 -4.06 2.02 27.72
C ALA A 65 -3.20 1.28 26.68
N PRO A 66 -2.10 0.57 27.04
CA PRO A 66 -1.35 -0.25 26.09
C PRO A 66 -2.19 -1.36 25.46
N ASN A 67 -3.10 -1.97 26.22
CA ASN A 67 -4.03 -2.97 25.71
C ASN A 67 -5.01 -2.34 24.71
N TRP A 68 -5.55 -1.16 25.01
CA TRP A 68 -6.42 -0.43 24.08
C TRP A 68 -5.71 0.00 22.79
N ILE A 69 -4.44 0.39 22.88
CA ILE A 69 -3.60 0.70 21.72
C ILE A 69 -3.42 -0.55 20.85
N LEU A 70 -3.20 -1.72 21.45
CA LEU A 70 -3.13 -2.99 20.73
C LEU A 70 -4.47 -3.41 20.13
N THR A 71 -5.60 -3.07 20.75
CA THR A 71 -6.93 -3.34 20.18
C THR A 71 -7.09 -2.75 18.78
N ALA A 72 -6.47 -1.59 18.50
CA ALA A 72 -6.50 -0.95 17.18
C ALA A 72 -5.85 -1.79 16.07
N VAL A 73 -4.89 -2.67 16.38
CA VAL A 73 -4.19 -3.50 15.37
C VAL A 73 -4.90 -4.83 15.08
N ILE A 74 -5.83 -5.27 15.94
CA ILE A 74 -6.57 -6.53 15.78
C ILE A 74 -7.22 -6.70 14.39
N PRO A 75 -7.88 -5.70 13.79
CA PRO A 75 -8.52 -5.88 12.48
C PRO A 75 -7.51 -5.92 11.30
N VAL A 76 -6.23 -5.59 11.50
CA VAL A 76 -5.25 -5.43 10.42
C VAL A 76 -5.04 -6.72 9.60
N PRO A 77 -4.80 -7.91 10.20
CA PRO A 77 -4.59 -9.14 9.43
C PRO A 77 -5.82 -9.54 8.60
N PHE A 78 -7.03 -9.34 9.14
CA PHE A 78 -8.29 -9.56 8.43
C PHE A 78 -8.44 -8.61 7.23
N LEU A 79 -8.27 -7.31 7.45
CA LEU A 79 -8.40 -6.29 6.41
C LEU A 79 -7.37 -6.51 5.30
N LEU A 80 -6.14 -6.90 5.65
CA LEU A 80 -5.10 -7.25 4.71
C LEU A 80 -5.51 -8.43 3.83
N LYS A 81 -6.01 -9.51 4.42
CA LYS A 81 -6.49 -10.68 3.69
C LYS A 81 -7.61 -10.30 2.71
N GLU A 82 -8.64 -9.60 3.18
CA GLU A 82 -9.78 -9.19 2.33
C GLU A 82 -9.33 -8.27 1.19
N LEU A 83 -8.41 -7.33 1.45
CA LEU A 83 -7.86 -6.46 0.43
C LEU A 83 -7.03 -7.23 -0.60
N THR A 84 -6.21 -8.19 -0.16
CA THR A 84 -5.44 -9.08 -1.03
C THR A 84 -6.36 -9.88 -1.95
N GLN A 85 -7.43 -10.46 -1.41
CA GLN A 85 -8.42 -11.20 -2.20
C GLN A 85 -9.11 -10.32 -3.25
N CYS A 86 -9.47 -9.08 -2.87
CA CYS A 86 -10.05 -8.11 -3.79
C CYS A 86 -9.09 -7.72 -4.93
N LEU A 87 -7.81 -7.49 -4.63
CA LEU A 87 -6.80 -7.07 -5.60
C LEU A 87 -6.44 -8.18 -6.60
N LEU A 88 -6.45 -9.42 -6.14
CA LEU A 88 -6.11 -10.60 -6.94
C LEU A 88 -7.34 -11.26 -7.59
N ALA A 89 -8.53 -10.66 -7.43
CA ALA A 89 -9.80 -11.13 -8.01
C ALA A 89 -10.13 -12.61 -7.76
N LYS A 90 -9.58 -13.18 -6.69
CA LYS A 90 -9.90 -14.55 -6.28
C LYS A 90 -11.27 -14.52 -5.58
N GLY A 91 -12.29 -15.01 -6.27
CA GLY A 91 -13.66 -15.09 -5.80
C GLY A 91 -13.74 -15.78 -4.43
N ASN A 92 -14.37 -15.10 -3.48
CA ASN A 92 -14.57 -15.60 -2.12
C ASN A 92 -15.70 -16.66 -2.12
N LEU A 93 -15.37 -17.91 -2.36
CA LEU A 93 -16.24 -19.05 -2.02
C LEU A 93 -15.87 -19.55 -0.62
N LYS A 94 -16.05 -18.69 0.40
CA LYS A 94 -15.89 -19.14 1.80
C LYS A 94 -17.21 -19.72 2.29
N SER A 95 -17.14 -20.88 2.94
CA SER A 95 -18.28 -21.42 3.69
C SER A 95 -18.72 -20.41 4.78
N LYS A 96 -20.04 -20.24 4.95
CA LYS A 96 -20.62 -19.37 6.01
C LYS A 96 -20.09 -19.72 7.40
N GLN A 97 -19.83 -21.00 7.66
CA GLN A 97 -19.30 -21.48 8.94
C GLN A 97 -17.90 -20.91 9.23
N PHE A 98 -17.03 -20.84 8.21
CA PHE A 98 -15.69 -20.30 8.36
C PHE A 98 -15.72 -18.79 8.65
N GLN A 99 -16.65 -18.06 8.04
CA GLN A 99 -16.84 -16.63 8.30
C GLN A 99 -17.30 -16.38 9.75
N ILE A 100 -18.27 -17.16 10.24
CA ILE A 100 -18.75 -17.06 11.62
C ILE A 100 -17.60 -17.31 12.60
N LEU A 101 -16.80 -18.36 12.38
CA LEU A 101 -15.66 -18.67 13.24
C LEU A 101 -14.61 -17.55 13.24
N GLU A 102 -14.31 -16.99 12.07
CA GLU A 102 -13.38 -15.86 11.93
C GLU A 102 -13.87 -14.61 12.68
N PHE A 103 -15.15 -14.26 12.57
CA PHE A 103 -15.74 -13.13 13.29
C PHE A 103 -15.82 -13.38 14.80
N SER A 104 -16.19 -14.58 15.24
CA SER A 104 -16.19 -14.94 16.67
C SER A 104 -14.80 -14.83 17.27
N PHE A 105 -13.76 -15.29 16.56
CA PHE A 105 -12.38 -15.19 17.01
C PHE A 105 -11.89 -13.74 17.07
N LEU A 106 -12.23 -12.92 16.06
CA LEU A 106 -11.95 -11.49 16.07
C LEU A 106 -12.64 -10.78 17.25
N GLY A 107 -13.91 -11.12 17.51
CA GLY A 107 -14.69 -10.60 18.63
C GLY A 107 -14.05 -10.95 19.99
N TYR A 108 -13.60 -12.19 20.16
CA TYR A 108 -12.85 -12.60 21.35
C TYR A 108 -11.60 -11.74 21.56
N LEU A 109 -10.78 -11.52 20.52
CA LEU A 109 -9.56 -10.71 20.64
C LEU A 109 -9.88 -9.25 21.01
N ILE A 110 -10.93 -8.67 20.43
CA ILE A 110 -11.37 -7.30 20.75
C ILE A 110 -11.80 -7.22 22.22
N ILE A 111 -12.61 -8.16 22.70
CA ILE A 111 -13.02 -8.21 24.10
C ILE A 111 -11.80 -8.37 25.01
N ALA A 112 -10.86 -9.25 24.67
CA ALA A 112 -9.62 -9.42 25.43
C ALA A 112 -8.79 -8.13 25.50
N GLY A 113 -8.71 -7.37 24.41
CA GLY A 113 -8.03 -6.07 24.38
C GLY A 113 -8.73 -4.99 25.21
N LEU A 114 -10.06 -4.91 25.16
CA LEU A 114 -10.83 -3.96 25.96
C LEU A 114 -10.76 -4.27 27.46
N SER A 115 -10.77 -5.57 27.82
CA SER A 115 -10.63 -6.06 29.19
C SER A 115 -9.19 -6.09 29.69
N SER A 116 -8.22 -5.52 28.96
CA SER A 116 -6.80 -5.46 29.33
C SER A 116 -6.11 -6.80 29.57
N ASN A 117 -6.49 -7.83 28.81
CA ASN A 117 -5.98 -9.19 28.94
C ASN A 117 -5.00 -9.59 27.81
N LEU A 118 -4.46 -8.64 27.04
CA LEU A 118 -3.43 -8.93 26.03
C LEU A 118 -2.03 -8.89 26.66
N ILE A 119 -1.69 -7.81 27.33
CA ILE A 119 -0.38 -7.62 27.96
C ILE A 119 -0.53 -7.09 29.38
N GLU A 120 0.40 -7.48 30.24
CA GLU A 120 0.55 -6.94 31.57
C GLU A 120 1.75 -5.99 31.58
N THR A 121 1.53 -4.71 31.89
CA THR A 121 2.60 -3.69 31.88
C THR A 121 3.23 -3.51 33.24
N ASP A 122 4.51 -3.15 33.26
CA ASP A 122 5.21 -2.77 34.49
C ASP A 122 4.67 -1.41 35.00
N LYS A 123 4.42 -1.30 36.30
CA LYS A 123 3.93 -0.09 36.97
C LYS A 123 4.89 1.10 36.81
N GLN A 124 6.17 0.84 36.60
CA GLN A 124 7.20 1.89 36.48
C GLN A 124 7.49 2.28 35.02
N ASN A 125 7.14 1.44 34.04
CA ASN A 125 7.46 1.70 32.64
C ASN A 125 6.45 1.06 31.68
N ILE A 126 5.61 1.91 31.06
CA ILE A 126 4.59 1.51 30.09
C ILE A 126 5.15 0.77 28.85
N SER A 127 6.46 0.88 28.59
CA SER A 127 7.11 0.19 27.46
C SER A 127 7.48 -1.26 27.77
N VAL A 128 7.62 -1.61 29.06
CA VAL A 128 7.98 -2.95 29.52
C VAL A 128 6.69 -3.70 29.80
N PHE A 129 6.54 -4.87 29.17
CA PHE A 129 5.32 -5.67 29.31
C PHE A 129 5.62 -7.16 29.28
N ARG A 130 4.75 -7.92 29.94
CA ARG A 130 4.68 -9.37 29.88
C ARG A 130 3.53 -9.77 28.95
N PRO A 131 3.78 -10.57 27.91
CA PRO A 131 2.71 -11.07 27.05
C PRO A 131 1.82 -12.06 27.82
N LEU A 132 0.50 -11.89 27.72
CA LEU A 132 -0.47 -12.85 28.22
C LEU A 132 -0.88 -13.82 27.10
N PHE A 133 -1.64 -14.85 27.45
CA PHE A 133 -2.09 -15.87 26.50
C PHE A 133 -2.85 -15.26 25.30
N SER A 134 -3.74 -14.30 25.54
CA SER A 134 -4.51 -13.66 24.46
C SER A 134 -3.62 -12.86 23.49
N TYR A 135 -2.46 -12.36 23.93
CA TYR A 135 -1.49 -11.74 23.03
C TYR A 135 -0.76 -12.76 22.17
N HIS A 136 -0.39 -13.93 22.71
CA HIS A 136 0.14 -15.01 21.88
C HIS A 136 -0.88 -15.47 20.81
N LEU A 137 -2.17 -15.54 21.17
CA LEU A 137 -3.25 -15.79 20.22
C LEU A 137 -3.35 -14.71 19.13
N LEU A 138 -3.26 -13.43 19.50
CA LEU A 138 -3.23 -12.31 18.55
C LEU A 138 -2.05 -12.41 17.56
N ILE A 139 -0.87 -12.78 18.06
CA ILE A 139 0.32 -12.97 17.22
C ILE A 139 0.16 -14.17 16.28
N ALA A 140 -0.33 -15.31 16.79
CA ALA A 140 -0.60 -16.50 15.97
C ALA A 140 -1.63 -16.20 14.86
N TYR A 141 -2.70 -15.49 15.20
CA TYR A 141 -3.70 -14.99 14.27
C TYR A 141 -3.10 -14.09 13.18
N SER A 142 -2.23 -13.16 13.59
CA SER A 142 -1.55 -12.25 12.67
C SER A 142 -0.64 -13.01 11.71
N ILE A 143 0.18 -13.94 12.22
CA ILE A 143 1.06 -14.79 11.41
C ILE A 143 0.24 -15.59 10.39
N PHE A 144 -0.86 -16.19 10.82
CA PHE A 144 -1.72 -17.00 9.94
C PHE A 144 -2.30 -16.19 8.78
N TYR A 145 -2.96 -15.05 9.07
CA TYR A 145 -3.64 -14.27 8.05
C TYR A 145 -2.69 -13.45 7.16
N VAL A 146 -1.61 -12.92 7.72
CA VAL A 146 -0.55 -12.28 6.93
C VAL A 146 0.14 -13.32 6.06
N GLY A 147 0.43 -14.51 6.59
CA GLY A 147 1.01 -15.63 5.84
C GLY A 147 0.16 -16.07 4.65
N ILE A 148 -1.16 -16.22 4.84
CA ILE A 148 -2.10 -16.49 3.73
C ILE A 148 -2.02 -15.38 2.68
N SER A 149 -2.01 -14.12 3.10
CA SER A 149 -1.94 -12.99 2.17
C SER A 149 -0.64 -13.02 1.36
N ILE A 150 0.50 -13.24 2.02
CA ILE A 150 1.82 -13.39 1.37
C ILE A 150 1.81 -14.55 0.38
N TYR A 151 1.27 -15.72 0.75
CA TYR A 151 1.16 -16.87 -0.15
C TYR A 151 0.39 -16.51 -1.43
N TRP A 152 -0.75 -15.82 -1.31
CA TRP A 152 -1.58 -15.47 -2.46
C TRP A 152 -0.88 -14.45 -3.37
N MET A 153 -0.22 -13.45 -2.78
CA MET A 153 0.54 -12.45 -3.54
C MET A 153 1.77 -13.07 -4.22
N LEU A 154 2.48 -13.97 -3.55
CA LEU A 154 3.65 -14.66 -4.11
C LEU A 154 3.25 -15.59 -5.25
N TYR A 155 2.15 -16.34 -5.07
CA TYR A 155 1.58 -17.17 -6.12
C TYR A 155 1.31 -16.37 -7.39
N GLU A 156 0.68 -15.19 -7.25
CA GLU A 156 0.41 -14.32 -8.39
C GLU A 156 1.69 -13.72 -8.97
N ALA A 157 2.65 -13.31 -8.13
CA ALA A 157 3.94 -12.78 -8.57
C ALA A 157 4.79 -13.79 -9.38
N ILE A 158 4.55 -15.09 -9.19
CA ILE A 158 5.23 -16.15 -9.94
C ILE A 158 4.46 -16.53 -11.20
N ARG A 159 3.12 -16.66 -11.11
CA ARG A 159 2.29 -17.21 -12.20
C ARG A 159 1.82 -16.17 -13.22
N SER A 160 1.61 -14.93 -12.79
CA SER A 160 1.10 -13.86 -13.67
C SER A 160 2.20 -13.26 -14.55
N LYS A 161 1.78 -12.52 -15.57
CA LYS A 161 2.66 -11.83 -16.53
C LYS A 161 2.39 -10.33 -16.51
N GLY A 162 3.35 -9.56 -17.03
CA GLY A 162 3.25 -8.12 -17.19
C GLY A 162 3.00 -7.36 -15.88
N ILE A 163 2.12 -6.36 -15.95
CA ILE A 163 1.87 -5.44 -14.82
C ILE A 163 1.31 -6.13 -13.57
N VAL A 164 0.53 -7.22 -13.73
CA VAL A 164 -0.01 -7.99 -12.60
C VAL A 164 1.11 -8.63 -11.79
N ARG A 165 2.16 -9.09 -12.47
CA ARG A 165 3.36 -9.68 -11.86
C ARG A 165 4.10 -8.66 -11.02
N VAL A 166 4.39 -7.50 -11.63
CA VAL A 166 5.09 -6.39 -10.97
C VAL A 166 4.35 -5.90 -9.74
N ARG A 167 3.04 -5.70 -9.87
CA ARG A 167 2.18 -5.28 -8.77
C ARG A 167 2.21 -6.30 -7.63
N SER A 168 2.07 -7.58 -7.94
CA SER A 168 2.08 -8.64 -6.92
C SER A 168 3.45 -8.72 -6.22
N SER A 169 4.55 -8.56 -6.96
CA SER A 169 5.89 -8.45 -6.39
C SER A 169 6.06 -7.25 -5.44
N LEU A 170 5.53 -6.07 -5.80
CA LEU A 170 5.54 -4.89 -4.91
C LEU A 170 4.75 -5.15 -3.62
N LEU A 171 3.58 -5.77 -3.73
CA LEU A 171 2.75 -6.12 -2.59
C LEU A 171 3.46 -7.15 -1.67
N VAL A 172 4.13 -8.16 -2.24
CA VAL A 172 4.94 -9.12 -1.47
C VAL A 172 6.09 -8.40 -0.76
N LEU A 173 6.88 -7.59 -1.47
CA LEU A 173 8.02 -6.87 -0.90
C LEU A 173 7.60 -5.97 0.27
N GLY A 174 6.53 -5.19 0.08
CA GLY A 174 5.98 -4.34 1.14
C GLY A 174 5.51 -5.13 2.35
N THR A 175 4.70 -6.17 2.13
CA THR A 175 4.12 -6.95 3.22
C THR A 175 5.17 -7.75 3.98
N LEU A 176 6.10 -8.40 3.27
CA LEU A 176 7.14 -9.23 3.88
C LEU A 176 8.11 -8.37 4.69
N SER A 177 8.57 -7.23 4.14
CA SER A 177 9.46 -6.32 4.85
C SER A 177 8.79 -5.74 6.10
N GLY A 178 7.55 -5.24 5.98
CA GLY A 178 6.81 -4.71 7.12
C GLY A 178 6.53 -5.76 8.18
N PHE A 179 6.15 -6.98 7.78
CA PHE A 179 5.87 -8.08 8.69
C PHE A 179 7.11 -8.53 9.46
N LEU A 180 8.25 -8.74 8.77
CA LEU A 180 9.51 -9.15 9.41
C LEU A 180 10.02 -8.10 10.42
N ILE A 181 9.96 -6.82 10.06
CA ILE A 181 10.36 -5.74 10.98
C ILE A 181 9.40 -5.69 12.17
N THR A 182 8.09 -5.79 11.93
CA THR A 182 7.09 -5.71 12.98
C THR A 182 7.18 -6.87 13.96
N ILE A 183 7.22 -8.12 13.47
CA ILE A 183 7.31 -9.30 14.34
C ILE A 183 8.60 -9.29 15.18
N LEU A 184 9.70 -8.80 14.60
CA LEU A 184 10.96 -8.65 15.30
C LEU A 184 10.82 -7.71 16.49
N PHE A 185 10.34 -6.47 16.28
CA PHE A 185 10.29 -5.44 17.32
C PHE A 185 9.12 -5.56 18.31
N VAL A 186 8.00 -6.18 17.89
CA VAL A 186 6.77 -6.26 18.69
C VAL A 186 6.65 -7.59 19.42
N TYR A 187 7.27 -8.66 18.92
CA TYR A 187 7.15 -9.98 19.53
C TYR A 187 8.49 -10.59 19.92
N ILE A 188 9.42 -10.76 18.98
CA ILE A 188 10.68 -11.50 19.23
C ILE A 188 11.54 -10.77 20.27
N LEU A 189 11.83 -9.48 20.06
CA LEU A 189 12.67 -8.70 20.97
C LEU A 189 12.10 -8.57 22.39
N PRO A 190 10.79 -8.29 22.58
CA PRO A 190 10.18 -8.28 23.90
C PRO A 190 10.31 -9.59 24.69
N LEU A 191 10.32 -10.76 24.02
CA LEU A 191 10.58 -12.04 24.69
C LEU A 191 12.00 -12.14 25.27
N PHE A 192 12.95 -11.38 24.73
CA PHE A 192 14.31 -11.25 25.25
C PHE A 192 14.49 -10.03 26.18
N GLY A 193 13.39 -9.36 26.57
CA GLY A 193 13.42 -8.17 27.43
C GLY A 193 13.83 -6.87 26.71
N ILE A 194 13.90 -6.85 25.38
CA ILE A 194 14.27 -5.66 24.61
C ILE A 194 12.99 -4.99 24.06
N PHE A 195 12.61 -3.86 24.63
CA PHE A 195 11.35 -3.19 24.29
C PHE A 195 11.56 -1.99 23.34
N LYS A 196 11.66 -2.26 22.03
CA LYS A 196 11.84 -1.25 20.98
C LYS A 196 10.70 -1.24 19.95
N GLY A 197 9.47 -1.44 20.42
CA GLY A 197 8.28 -1.53 19.57
C GLY A 197 8.06 -0.34 18.63
N TYR A 198 8.52 0.86 18.99
CA TYR A 198 8.43 2.06 18.15
C TYR A 198 9.11 1.92 16.77
N LEU A 199 10.16 1.09 16.65
CA LEU A 199 10.86 0.86 15.39
C LEU A 199 10.02 0.09 14.36
N SER A 200 8.96 -0.60 14.80
CA SER A 200 7.99 -1.23 13.90
C SER A 200 7.31 -0.23 12.96
N SER A 201 7.20 1.05 13.37
CA SER A 201 6.59 2.12 12.58
C SER A 201 7.25 2.35 11.23
N LEU A 202 8.57 2.16 11.13
CA LEU A 202 9.32 2.26 9.88
C LEU A 202 8.95 1.12 8.92
N GLY A 203 8.82 -0.10 9.45
CA GLY A 203 8.40 -1.27 8.67
C GLY A 203 6.98 -1.11 8.13
N ILE A 204 6.05 -0.60 8.94
CA ILE A 204 4.67 -0.34 8.52
C ILE A 204 4.61 0.77 7.47
N LEU A 205 5.38 1.85 7.62
CA LEU A 205 5.41 2.92 6.64
C LEU A 205 5.90 2.39 5.27
N ALA A 206 6.98 1.61 5.27
CA ALA A 206 7.47 0.96 4.06
C ALA A 206 6.40 0.07 3.42
N TRP A 207 5.75 -0.78 4.23
CA TRP A 207 4.66 -1.65 3.79
C TRP A 207 3.53 -0.87 3.11
N VAL A 208 2.99 0.15 3.78
CA VAL A 208 1.88 0.96 3.26
C VAL A 208 2.30 1.72 2.01
N LEU A 209 3.54 2.20 1.93
CA LEU A 209 4.05 2.91 0.76
C LEU A 209 4.11 2.00 -0.47
N PHE A 210 4.65 0.78 -0.34
CA PHE A 210 4.67 -0.19 -1.44
C PHE A 210 3.26 -0.55 -1.90
N TRP A 211 2.32 -0.71 -0.96
CA TRP A 211 0.92 -0.98 -1.27
C TRP A 211 0.23 0.19 -1.96
N ALA A 212 0.45 1.42 -1.49
CA ALA A 212 -0.11 2.60 -2.12
C ALA A 212 0.40 2.74 -3.57
N ILE A 213 1.68 2.49 -3.81
CA ILE A 213 2.26 2.46 -5.16
C ILE A 213 1.59 1.38 -6.01
N ALA A 214 1.49 0.16 -5.50
CA ALA A 214 0.90 -0.97 -6.22
C ALA A 214 -0.60 -0.78 -6.55
N ILE A 215 -1.36 -0.10 -5.69
CA ILE A 215 -2.79 0.17 -5.92
C ILE A 215 -2.98 1.32 -6.90
N VAL A 216 -2.17 2.38 -6.83
CA VAL A 216 -2.33 3.59 -7.66
C VAL A 216 -1.74 3.38 -9.06
N GLN A 217 -0.67 2.60 -9.21
CA GLN A 217 -0.07 2.28 -10.51
C GLN A 217 -0.68 1.02 -11.13
N TYR A 218 -2.01 1.02 -11.24
CA TYR A 218 -2.77 -0.11 -11.74
C TYR A 218 -2.41 -0.44 -13.21
N ASP A 219 -2.04 0.56 -14.02
CA ASP A 219 -1.35 0.36 -15.29
C ASP A 219 -0.28 1.46 -15.51
N ALA A 220 1.00 1.08 -15.41
CA ALA A 220 2.11 2.00 -15.60
C ALA A 220 2.21 2.51 -17.04
N PHE A 221 1.77 1.74 -18.03
CA PHE A 221 1.79 2.12 -19.44
C PHE A 221 0.56 2.93 -19.84
N GLU A 222 -0.62 2.64 -19.27
CA GLU A 222 -1.77 3.55 -19.37
C GLU A 222 -1.47 4.88 -18.70
N THR A 223 -0.78 4.88 -17.56
CA THR A 223 -0.27 6.10 -16.94
C THR A 223 0.60 6.85 -17.93
N ARG A 224 1.58 6.20 -18.58
CA ARG A 224 2.41 6.83 -19.62
C ARG A 224 1.58 7.40 -20.78
N ALA A 225 0.59 6.66 -21.28
CA ALA A 225 -0.31 7.13 -22.33
C ALA A 225 -1.15 8.33 -21.88
N ILE A 226 -1.59 8.37 -20.62
CA ILE A 226 -2.26 9.52 -20.00
C ILE A 226 -1.28 10.69 -19.79
N ILE A 227 -0.03 10.47 -19.38
CA ILE A 227 1.00 11.52 -19.29
C ILE A 227 1.20 12.15 -20.67
N LEU A 228 1.30 11.30 -21.69
CA LEU A 228 1.40 11.74 -23.07
C LEU A 228 0.17 12.55 -23.46
N ARG A 229 -1.03 12.01 -23.31
CA ARG A 229 -2.29 12.68 -23.68
C ARG A 229 -2.57 13.96 -22.88
N SER A 230 -2.19 14.02 -21.61
CA SER A 230 -2.35 15.20 -20.73
C SER A 230 -1.34 16.31 -21.03
N ARG A 231 -0.16 16.01 -21.59
CA ARG A 231 0.71 17.02 -22.22
C ARG A 231 0.06 17.66 -23.46
N PHE A 232 -0.93 17.01 -24.07
CA PHE A 232 -1.51 17.41 -25.36
C PHE A 232 -2.90 18.06 -25.31
N LEU A 233 -3.85 17.57 -24.49
CA LEU A 233 -5.28 17.87 -24.70
C LEU A 233 -6.02 18.59 -23.57
N ALA A 234 -5.61 18.48 -22.30
CA ALA A 234 -6.13 19.23 -21.16
C ALA A 234 -5.44 18.75 -19.88
N LYS A 235 -5.36 19.61 -18.87
CA LYS A 235 -4.83 19.37 -17.51
C LYS A 235 -5.50 18.17 -16.79
N ARG A 236 -5.22 16.93 -17.21
CA ARG A 236 -5.48 15.77 -16.35
C ARG A 236 -4.33 15.68 -15.36
N GLU A 237 -4.62 15.98 -14.09
CA GLU A 237 -3.62 15.89 -13.03
C GLU A 237 -3.23 14.42 -12.82
N ILE A 238 -2.00 14.09 -13.19
CA ILE A 238 -1.42 12.77 -12.95
C ILE A 238 -1.21 12.63 -11.43
N PRO A 239 -1.64 11.52 -10.82
CA PRO A 239 -1.37 11.25 -9.41
C PRO A 239 0.12 11.45 -9.08
N LEU A 240 0.43 12.25 -8.04
CA LEU A 240 1.80 12.53 -7.62
C LEU A 240 2.60 11.24 -7.36
N LEU A 241 1.97 10.28 -6.67
CA LEU A 241 2.60 9.00 -6.36
C LEU A 241 2.99 8.27 -7.64
N SER A 242 2.09 8.17 -8.62
CA SER A 242 2.38 7.56 -9.93
C SER A 242 3.53 8.25 -10.64
N ARG A 243 3.62 9.59 -10.57
CA ARG A 243 4.70 10.36 -11.19
C ARG A 243 6.06 10.01 -10.58
N ILE A 244 6.14 9.91 -9.26
CA ILE A 244 7.40 9.64 -8.54
C ILE A 244 7.81 8.17 -8.72
N SER A 245 6.87 7.23 -8.55
CA SER A 245 7.16 5.81 -8.62
C SER A 245 7.20 5.24 -10.05
N PHE A 246 6.93 6.05 -11.08
CA PHE A 246 6.91 5.58 -12.47
C PHE A 246 8.23 4.93 -12.91
N ARG A 247 9.36 5.63 -12.74
CA ARG A 247 10.68 5.12 -13.12
C ARG A 247 11.05 3.83 -12.40
N PRO A 248 11.00 3.76 -11.06
CA PRO A 248 11.38 2.52 -10.36
C PRO A 248 10.46 1.36 -10.72
N VAL A 249 9.15 1.60 -10.96
CA VAL A 249 8.23 0.52 -11.36
C VAL A 249 8.48 0.06 -12.80
N LEU A 250 8.87 0.95 -13.73
CA LEU A 250 9.31 0.51 -15.06
C LEU A 250 10.59 -0.31 -15.02
N VAL A 251 11.56 0.08 -14.18
CA VAL A 251 12.79 -0.70 -13.98
C VAL A 251 12.43 -2.08 -13.44
N LEU A 252 11.57 -2.14 -12.43
CA LEU A 252 11.09 -3.40 -11.87
C LEU A 252 10.35 -4.25 -12.92
N HIS A 253 9.52 -3.63 -13.77
CA HIS A 253 8.83 -4.32 -14.87
C HIS A 253 9.81 -4.88 -15.90
N SER A 254 10.87 -4.14 -16.23
CA SER A 254 11.91 -4.61 -17.17
C SER A 254 12.69 -5.82 -16.65
N ILE A 255 12.85 -5.92 -15.32
CA ILE A 255 13.55 -7.04 -14.66
C ILE A 255 12.61 -8.25 -14.52
N LEU A 256 11.37 -8.02 -14.06
CA LEU A 256 10.42 -9.10 -13.75
C LEU A 256 9.77 -9.70 -14.99
N ASP A 257 9.44 -8.90 -16.00
CA ASP A 257 8.87 -9.39 -17.26
C ASP A 257 9.43 -8.60 -18.46
N PRO A 258 10.64 -8.93 -18.93
CA PRO A 258 11.31 -8.20 -19.99
C PRO A 258 10.59 -8.31 -21.34
N LEU A 259 9.86 -9.41 -21.59
CA LEU A 259 9.14 -9.63 -22.83
C LEU A 259 7.91 -8.72 -22.90
N ASP A 260 7.07 -8.76 -21.86
CA ASP A 260 5.90 -7.88 -21.78
C ASP A 260 6.33 -6.40 -21.75
N TYR A 261 7.40 -6.07 -21.03
CA TYR A 261 7.97 -4.72 -21.01
C TYR A 261 8.29 -4.20 -22.42
N ARG A 262 8.99 -5.01 -23.23
CA ARG A 262 9.37 -4.64 -24.60
C ARG A 262 8.14 -4.47 -25.49
N LEU A 263 7.14 -5.35 -25.35
CA LEU A 263 5.89 -5.26 -26.09
C LEU A 263 5.11 -3.98 -25.74
N GLN A 264 4.92 -3.69 -24.46
CA GLN A 264 4.24 -2.48 -24.02
C GLN A 264 5.02 -1.20 -24.38
N LEU A 265 6.36 -1.24 -24.32
CA LEU A 265 7.22 -0.16 -24.79
C LEU A 265 7.07 0.08 -26.29
N ARG A 266 6.92 -0.98 -27.10
CA ARG A 266 6.66 -0.87 -28.54
C ARG A 266 5.26 -0.32 -28.81
N ASN A 267 4.23 -0.84 -28.14
CA ASN A 267 2.85 -0.40 -28.31
C ASN A 267 2.68 1.08 -27.98
N SER A 268 3.26 1.54 -26.87
CA SER A 268 3.25 2.96 -26.51
C SER A 268 4.00 3.85 -27.51
N ARG A 269 5.07 3.36 -28.17
CA ARG A 269 5.72 4.08 -29.27
C ARG A 269 4.84 4.14 -30.52
N VAL A 270 4.15 3.04 -30.85
CA VAL A 270 3.21 2.99 -31.98
C VAL A 270 2.04 3.94 -31.76
N GLU A 271 1.48 3.99 -30.56
CA GLU A 271 0.37 4.90 -30.22
C GLU A 271 0.76 6.37 -30.40
N VAL A 272 1.98 6.73 -30.02
CA VAL A 272 2.53 8.06 -30.22
C VAL A 272 2.68 8.38 -31.71
N VAL A 273 3.23 7.46 -32.49
CA VAL A 273 3.38 7.63 -33.94
C VAL A 273 2.01 7.80 -34.59
N ASN A 274 1.02 7.01 -34.18
CA ASN A 274 -0.37 7.17 -34.62
C ASN A 274 -0.93 8.54 -34.26
N TYR A 275 -0.63 9.07 -33.07
CA TYR A 275 -1.07 10.40 -32.67
C TYR A 275 -0.41 11.51 -33.48
N ILE A 276 0.91 11.42 -33.74
CA ILE A 276 1.62 12.33 -34.65
C ILE A 276 0.99 12.29 -36.04
N MET A 277 0.69 11.10 -36.56
CA MET A 277 0.08 10.91 -37.87
C MET A 277 -1.34 11.51 -37.93
N GLN A 278 -2.17 11.27 -36.92
CA GLN A 278 -3.51 11.86 -36.83
C GLN A 278 -3.46 13.39 -36.75
N TYR A 279 -2.52 13.94 -35.99
CA TYR A 279 -2.30 15.39 -35.91
C TYR A 279 -1.85 15.97 -37.25
N HIS A 280 -0.97 15.27 -37.96
CA HIS A 280 -0.55 15.66 -39.31
C HIS A 280 -1.72 15.62 -40.30
N MET A 281 -2.52 14.56 -40.29
CA MET A 281 -3.71 14.43 -41.16
C MET A 281 -4.77 15.49 -40.85
N ALA A 282 -4.96 15.85 -39.57
CA ALA A 282 -5.86 16.93 -39.18
C ALA A 282 -5.38 18.28 -39.71
N LEU A 283 -4.07 18.56 -39.63
CA LEU A 283 -3.45 19.76 -40.19
C LEU A 283 -3.55 19.83 -41.72
N LEU A 284 -3.48 18.68 -42.41
CA LEU A 284 -3.66 18.61 -43.87
C LEU A 284 -5.11 18.88 -44.30
N LYS A 285 -6.08 18.56 -43.44
CA LYS A 285 -7.51 18.79 -43.69
C LYS A 285 -7.92 20.26 -43.49
N GLU A 286 -7.16 21.03 -42.71
CA GLU A 286 -7.22 22.50 -42.69
C GLU A 286 -6.53 23.06 -43.95
N SER A 287 -7.31 23.21 -45.03
CA SER A 287 -6.85 23.47 -46.41
C SER A 287 -6.22 24.85 -46.67
N ASP A 288 -5.98 25.68 -45.66
CA ASP A 288 -5.57 27.08 -45.82
C ASP A 288 -4.21 27.44 -45.20
N MET A 289 -3.50 26.45 -44.61
CA MET A 289 -2.19 26.70 -44.00
C MET A 289 -1.03 26.45 -44.99
N LYS A 290 -0.18 27.47 -45.18
CA LYS A 290 1.09 27.33 -45.92
C LYS A 290 1.91 26.15 -45.36
N TYR A 291 2.44 25.32 -46.27
CA TYR A 291 3.27 24.14 -45.98
C TYR A 291 4.38 24.38 -44.95
N ARG A 292 5.06 25.55 -45.01
CA ARG A 292 6.09 25.95 -44.04
C ARG A 292 5.56 26.08 -42.61
N THR A 293 4.33 26.54 -42.43
CA THR A 293 3.68 26.72 -41.12
C THR A 293 3.23 25.38 -40.55
N GLN A 294 2.76 24.46 -41.40
CA GLN A 294 2.47 23.07 -41.01
C GLN A 294 3.73 22.36 -40.51
N ILE A 295 4.84 22.41 -41.28
CA ILE A 295 6.12 21.82 -40.86
C ILE A 295 6.54 22.41 -39.53
N ARG A 296 6.53 23.74 -39.36
CA ARG A 296 6.97 24.38 -38.12
C ARG A 296 6.13 23.94 -36.91
N ARG A 297 4.81 23.78 -37.06
CA ARG A 297 3.95 23.24 -35.99
C ARG A 297 4.29 21.78 -35.68
N ILE A 298 4.51 20.94 -36.68
CA ILE A 298 4.87 19.52 -36.50
C ILE A 298 6.27 19.39 -35.87
N THR A 299 7.26 20.16 -36.31
CA THR A 299 8.60 20.15 -35.73
C THR A 299 8.57 20.61 -34.28
N SER A 300 7.86 21.71 -33.97
CA SER A 300 7.67 22.15 -32.57
C SER A 300 6.93 21.12 -31.72
N PHE A 301 6.01 20.37 -32.33
CA PHE A 301 5.26 19.28 -31.70
C PHE A 301 6.17 18.08 -31.38
N ILE A 302 7.05 17.70 -32.30
CA ILE A 302 8.04 16.61 -32.13
C ILE A 302 9.14 17.00 -31.14
N GLU A 303 9.65 18.24 -31.19
CA GLU A 303 10.66 18.73 -30.25
C GLU A 303 10.14 18.75 -28.81
N ARG A 304 8.88 19.12 -28.60
CA ARG A 304 8.23 19.07 -27.29
C ARG A 304 7.99 17.63 -26.79
N TYR A 305 7.98 16.66 -27.70
CA TYR A 305 7.86 15.23 -27.40
C TYR A 305 9.21 14.57 -27.05
N MET A 306 10.30 15.00 -27.67
CA MET A 306 11.65 14.44 -27.50
C MET A 306 12.40 14.98 -26.27
N LYS A 307 11.88 16.02 -25.59
CA LYS A 307 12.34 16.54 -24.29
C LYS A 307 11.56 15.95 -23.11
#